data_AF-A0A7K2BWY4-F1
#
_entry.id   AF-A0A7K2BWY4-F1
#
_cell.length_a   1.000
_cell.length_b   1.000
_cell.length_c   1.000
_cell.angle_alpha   90.00
_cell.angle_beta   90.00
_cell.angle_gamma   90.00
#
_symmetry.space_group_name_H-M   'P 1'
#
loop_
_entity.id
_entity.type
_entity.pdbx_description
1 polymer ?
#
loop_
_entity_poly.entity_id
_entity_poly.type
_entity_poly.pdbx_seq_one_letter_code
_entity_poly.pdbx_strand_id
1 'polypeptide(L)' 'TGADSASGVWAMEDRIWFPEGSPVRTLWGAGWYEKEYERVDGRWRIKRMVLRRQRLELDGNPID' A
#
# COMPACT_ATOMS: atom_id res chain seq x y z
N THR A 1 5.38 18.78 7.23
CA THR A 1 4.32 18.45 8.21
C THR A 1 3.95 19.72 8.96
N GLY A 2 2.69 19.88 9.37
CA GLY A 2 2.14 21.08 10.00
C GLY A 2 0.95 20.77 10.93
N ALA A 3 0.27 21.81 11.43
CA ALA A 3 -0.77 21.67 12.45
C ALA A 3 -1.94 20.75 12.04
N ASP A 4 -2.39 20.86 10.79
CA ASP A 4 -3.52 20.10 10.25
C ASP A 4 -3.17 19.28 9.00
N SER A 5 -1.87 19.16 8.67
CA SER A 5 -1.41 18.38 7.51
C SER A 5 -0.14 17.60 7.82
N ALA A 6 -0.03 16.39 7.29
CA ALA A 6 1.18 15.60 7.40
C ALA A 6 1.45 14.82 6.12
N SER A 7 2.72 14.48 5.89
CA SER A 7 3.15 13.59 4.82
C SER A 7 4.02 12.50 5.41
N GLY A 8 3.97 11.30 4.84
CA GLY A 8 4.78 10.18 5.30
C GLY A 8 5.04 9.19 4.18
N VAL A 9 6.22 8.56 4.25
CA VAL A 9 6.56 7.39 3.43
C VAL A 9 6.58 6.19 4.35
N TRP A 10 5.84 5.14 3.99
CA TRP A 10 5.70 3.94 4.80
C TRP A 10 6.11 2.72 3.99
N ALA A 11 7.08 1.96 4.47
CA ALA A 11 7.37 0.65 3.89
C ALA A 11 6.12 -0.23 3.95
N MET A 12 5.92 -1.05 2.92
CA MET A 12 4.81 -1.97 2.82
C MET A 12 5.30 -3.31 2.27
N GLU A 13 4.82 -4.37 2.91
CA GLU A 13 4.84 -5.73 2.38
C GLU A 13 3.42 -6.28 2.46
N ASP A 14 2.94 -6.89 1.37
CA ASP A 14 1.67 -7.59 1.33
C ASP A 14 1.84 -9.03 0.87
N ARG A 15 1.17 -9.94 1.58
CA ARG A 15 1.02 -11.35 1.22
C ARG A 15 -0.47 -11.63 1.15
N ILE A 16 -0.96 -11.90 -0.04
CA ILE A 16 -2.38 -12.09 -0.34
C ILE A 16 -2.56 -13.52 -0.81
N TRP A 17 -3.57 -14.20 -0.26
CA TRP A 17 -4.02 -15.53 -0.68
C TRP A 17 -5.42 -15.38 -1.25
N PHE A 18 -5.61 -15.82 -2.49
CA PHE A 18 -6.89 -15.76 -3.17
C PHE A 18 -7.69 -17.06 -2.95
N PRO A 19 -9.02 -17.00 -3.02
CA PRO A 19 -9.87 -18.20 -2.94
C PRO A 19 -9.57 -19.22 -4.03
N GLU A 20 -9.94 -20.48 -3.78
CA GLU A 20 -9.84 -21.55 -4.78
C GLU A 20 -10.60 -21.21 -6.07
N GLY A 21 -10.02 -21.56 -7.22
CA GLY A 21 -10.55 -21.20 -8.54
C GLY A 21 -10.19 -19.80 -9.04
N SER A 22 -9.49 -18.98 -8.26
CA SER A 22 -8.97 -17.69 -8.72
C SER A 22 -7.87 -17.88 -9.78
N PRO A 23 -7.71 -16.94 -10.75
CA PRO A 23 -6.67 -17.02 -11.78
C PRO A 23 -5.23 -17.01 -11.25
N VAL A 24 -5.05 -16.48 -10.04
CA VAL A 24 -3.80 -16.48 -9.27
C VAL A 24 -4.11 -16.99 -7.87
N ARG A 25 -3.18 -17.69 -7.24
CA ARG A 25 -3.36 -18.25 -5.89
C ARG A 25 -2.77 -17.34 -4.83
N THR A 26 -1.61 -16.76 -5.10
CA THR A 26 -0.95 -15.83 -4.19
C THR A 26 -0.41 -14.60 -4.90
N LEU A 27 -0.36 -13.50 -4.16
CA LEU A 27 0.39 -12.30 -4.52
C LEU A 27 1.33 -11.98 -3.35
N TRP A 28 2.60 -11.77 -3.66
CA TRP A 28 3.53 -11.13 -2.74
C TRP A 28 4.02 -9.83 -3.35
N GLY A 29 3.96 -8.75 -2.59
CA GLY A 29 4.43 -7.46 -3.04
C GLY A 29 5.20 -6.72 -1.96
N ALA A 30 6.19 -5.95 -2.40
CA ALA A 30 6.99 -5.10 -1.55
C ALA A 30 7.16 -3.72 -2.18
N GLY A 31 7.12 -2.69 -1.34
CA GLY A 31 7.23 -1.31 -1.79
C GLY A 31 6.98 -0.31 -0.67
N TRP A 32 6.36 0.81 -1.01
CA TRP A 32 6.03 1.83 -0.04
C TRP A 32 4.78 2.62 -0.41
N TYR A 33 4.13 3.17 0.60
CA TYR A 33 3.09 4.17 0.43
C TYR A 33 3.69 5.57 0.58
N GLU A 34 3.38 6.45 -0.36
CA GLU A 34 3.48 7.89 -0.18
C GLU A 34 2.11 8.39 0.28
N LYS A 35 2.02 8.93 1.50
CA LYS A 35 0.76 9.37 2.11
C LYS A 35 0.77 10.85 2.42
N GLU A 36 -0.38 11.46 2.21
CA GLU A 36 -0.74 12.78 2.74
C GLU A 36 -1.91 12.61 3.69
N TYR A 37 -1.87 13.33 4.80
CA TYR A 37 -2.88 13.32 5.84
C TYR A 37 -3.40 14.73 6.06
N GLU A 38 -4.66 14.81 6.45
CA GLU A 38 -5.31 16.03 6.89
C GLU A 38 -6.08 15.79 8.19
N ARG A 39 -6.10 16.81 9.05
CA ARG A 39 -6.91 16.78 10.27
C ARG A 39 -8.21 17.53 10.00
N VAL A 40 -9.33 16.79 9.99
CA VAL A 40 -10.68 17.33 9.79
C VAL A 40 -11.48 17.04 11.06
N ASP A 41 -12.08 18.08 11.64
CA ASP A 41 -12.84 18.01 12.90
C ASP A 41 -12.05 17.31 14.03
N GLY A 42 -10.78 17.67 14.16
CA GLY A 42 -9.87 17.11 15.16
C GLY A 42 -9.41 15.66 14.90
N ARG A 43 -9.80 15.04 13.78
CA ARG A 43 -9.43 13.66 13.44
C ARG A 43 -8.52 13.60 12.23
N TRP A 44 -7.42 12.86 12.36
CA TRP A 44 -6.52 12.59 11.22
C TRP A 44 -7.18 11.63 10.24
N ARG A 45 -7.13 11.98 8.96
CA ARG A 45 -7.61 11.20 7.82
C ARG A 45 -6.51 11.06 6.79
N ILE A 46 -6.59 10.02 5.97
CA ILE A 46 -5.72 9.87 4.80
C ILE A 46 -6.35 10.69 3.69
N LYS A 47 -5.67 11.77 3.30
CA LYS A 47 -6.09 12.64 2.20
C LYS A 47 -5.74 12.04 0.85
N ARG A 48 -4.53 11.49 0.74
CA ARG A 48 -4.00 10.85 -0.47
C ARG A 48 -3.09 9.69 -0.10
N MET A 49 -3.15 8.62 -0.88
CA MET A 49 -2.25 7.49 -0.78
C MET A 49 -1.85 7.04 -2.19
N VAL A 50 -0.55 6.96 -2.42
CA VAL A 50 0.01 6.33 -3.63
C VAL A 50 0.81 5.12 -3.18
N LEU A 51 0.51 3.98 -3.78
CA LEU A 51 1.30 2.76 -3.63
C LEU A 51 2.34 2.69 -4.75
N ARG A 52 3.62 2.65 -4.39
CA ARG A 52 4.72 2.29 -5.27
C ARG A 52 5.15 0.86 -4.96
N ARG A 53 5.27 0.03 -5.98
CA ARG A 53 5.80 -1.34 -5.84
C ARG A 53 7.21 -1.39 -6.41
N GLN A 54 8.12 -1.95 -5.62
CA GLN A 54 9.47 -2.30 -6.08
C GLN A 54 9.53 -3.76 -6.53
N ARG A 55 8.70 -4.62 -5.94
CA ARG A 55 8.58 -6.02 -6.32
C ARG A 55 7.12 -6.45 -6.28
N LEU A 56 6.76 -7.29 -7.24
CA LEU A 56 5.48 -7.95 -7.30
C LEU A 56 5.70 -9.37 -7.80
N GLU A 57 5.08 -10.34 -7.14
CA GLU A 57 5.08 -11.74 -7.55
C GLU A 57 3.66 -12.28 -7.56
N LEU A 58 3.34 -13.06 -8.59
CA LEU A 58 2.13 -13.89 -8.66
C LEU A 58 2.53 -15.35 -8.63
N ASP A 59 1.98 -16.10 -7.69
CA ASP A 59 2.30 -17.52 -7.49
C ASP A 59 3.81 -17.80 -7.36
N GLY A 60 4.54 -16.84 -6.78
CA GLY A 60 6.01 -16.88 -6.60
C GLY A 60 6.82 -16.48 -7.84
N ASN A 61 6.15 -16.06 -8.93
CA ASN A 61 6.81 -15.61 -10.15
C ASN A 61 6.83 -14.07 -10.19
N PRO A 62 8.00 -13.42 -10.28
CA PRO A 62 8.11 -11.97 -10.45
C PRO A 62 7.35 -11.48 -11.68
N ILE A 63 6.69 -10.32 -11.53
CA ILE A 63 6.15 -9.55 -12.65
C ILE A 63 7.04 -8.31 -12.82
N ASP A 64 7.65 -8.21 -13.99
CA ASP A 64 8.42 -7.04 -14.43
C ASP A 64 7.52 -5.95 -15.03
#